data_AF-A0A354MAV3-F1
#
_entry.id   AF-A0A354MAV3-F1
#
_cell.length_a   1.000
_cell.length_b   1.000
_cell.length_c   1.000
_cell.angle_alpha   90.00
_cell.angle_beta   90.00
_cell.angle_gamma   90.00
#
_symmetry.space_group_name_H-M   'P 1'
#
loop_
_entity.id
_entity.type
_entity.pdbx_description
1 polymer ?
#
loop_
_entity_poly.entity_id
_entity_poly.type
_entity_poly.pdbx_seq_one_letter_code
_entity_poly.pdbx_strand_id
1 'polypeptide(L)'
;MLASVLGDISEMAVGDNQKRCPVCGTAFADIAKTGKAGCAECYKTFYTELYPYLKRIHGTVKHVGKIPNSAPLAVVKNEETPNALRMEMNRLVSEERFEEAAVIRDKIKRLEEKENE
;
A
#
# COMPACT_ATOMS: atom_id res chain seq x y z
N MET A 1 -18.23 13.27 -4.52
CA MET A 1 -17.54 13.40 -3.22
C MET A 1 -16.19 12.71 -3.29
N LEU A 2 -15.22 13.42 -3.84
CA LEU A 2 -13.78 13.10 -3.84
C LEU A 2 -13.02 14.44 -3.93
N ALA A 3 -13.58 15.42 -4.65
CA ALA A 3 -13.14 16.82 -4.69
C ALA A 3 -12.96 17.48 -3.30
N SER A 4 -13.81 17.18 -2.30
CA SER A 4 -13.67 17.74 -0.95
C SER A 4 -12.51 17.15 -0.15
N VAL A 5 -12.02 15.95 -0.51
CA VAL A 5 -10.88 15.27 0.14
C VAL A 5 -9.57 15.60 -0.58
N LEU A 6 -9.67 16.00 -1.85
CA LEU A 6 -8.59 16.44 -2.74
C LEU A 6 -8.51 17.98 -2.82
N GLY A 7 -9.25 18.72 -1.98
CA GLY A 7 -9.43 20.17 -2.11
C GLY A 7 -8.16 21.00 -1.91
N ASP A 8 -7.19 20.49 -1.15
CA ASP A 8 -5.99 21.24 -0.74
C ASP A 8 -4.77 21.05 -1.66
N ILE A 9 -4.94 20.62 -2.92
CA ILE A 9 -3.84 20.39 -3.87
C ILE A 9 -3.94 21.18 -5.18
N SER A 10 -4.82 22.18 -5.25
CA SER A 10 -4.94 23.00 -6.47
C SER A 10 -3.70 23.88 -6.76
N GLU A 11 -2.71 23.98 -5.86
CA GLU A 11 -1.56 24.88 -6.05
C GLU A 11 -0.23 24.19 -6.44
N MET A 12 -0.11 22.86 -6.42
CA MET A 12 1.19 22.17 -6.65
C MET A 12 1.42 21.59 -8.05
N ALA A 13 0.53 21.79 -9.02
CA ALA A 13 0.63 21.15 -10.34
C ALA A 13 0.59 22.12 -11.54
N VAL A 14 1.08 23.35 -11.43
CA VAL A 14 1.28 24.23 -12.59
C VAL A 14 2.70 24.02 -13.13
N GLY A 15 2.90 22.93 -13.88
CA GLY A 15 4.14 22.65 -14.60
C GLY A 15 3.85 21.82 -15.84
N ASP A 16 4.41 22.21 -16.97
CA ASP A 16 4.14 21.72 -18.34
C ASP A 16 4.45 20.22 -18.57
N ASN A 17 4.96 19.51 -17.56
CA ASN A 17 5.29 18.09 -17.60
C ASN A 17 4.39 17.25 -16.68
N GLN A 18 3.07 17.38 -16.84
CA GLN A 18 2.12 16.58 -16.09
C GLN A 18 2.09 15.15 -16.64
N LYS A 19 2.40 14.18 -15.79
CA LYS A 19 2.21 12.75 -16.07
C LYS A 19 0.76 12.51 -16.52
N ARG A 20 0.57 11.91 -17.69
CA ARG A 20 -0.74 11.58 -18.26
C ARG A 20 -0.94 10.07 -18.28
N CYS A 21 -2.19 9.65 -18.19
CA CYS A 21 -2.53 8.25 -18.39
C CYS A 21 -2.20 7.83 -19.84
N PRO A 22 -1.45 6.75 -20.06
CA PRO A 22 -1.09 6.30 -21.40
C PRO A 22 -2.29 5.76 -22.20
N VAL A 23 -3.41 5.46 -21.54
CA VAL A 23 -4.62 4.90 -22.18
C VAL A 23 -5.66 5.98 -22.49
N CYS A 24 -6.01 6.83 -21.53
CA CYS A 24 -7.08 7.82 -21.70
C CYS A 24 -6.59 9.28 -21.73
N GLY A 25 -5.29 9.53 -21.56
CA GLY A 25 -4.71 10.88 -21.63
C GLY A 25 -5.03 11.82 -20.46
N THR A 26 -5.89 11.40 -19.53
CA THR A 26 -6.26 12.18 -18.33
C THR A 26 -5.03 12.45 -17.46
N ALA A 27 -4.86 13.70 -17.02
CA ALA A 27 -3.82 14.08 -16.09
C ALA A 27 -4.30 13.93 -14.64
N PHE A 28 -3.37 13.81 -13.70
CA PHE A 28 -3.73 13.71 -12.28
C PHE A 28 -4.52 14.94 -11.79
N ALA A 29 -4.21 16.14 -12.28
CA ALA A 29 -4.92 17.37 -11.93
C ALA A 29 -6.43 17.30 -12.25
N ASP A 30 -6.80 16.66 -13.37
CA ASP A 30 -8.19 16.46 -13.76
C ASP A 30 -8.90 15.51 -12.78
N ILE A 31 -8.20 14.45 -12.34
CA ILE A 31 -8.70 13.50 -11.34
C ILE A 31 -8.86 14.19 -9.98
N ALA A 32 -7.90 15.03 -9.57
CA ALA A 32 -7.97 15.79 -8.33
C ALA A 32 -9.17 16.75 -8.30
N LYS A 33 -9.39 17.47 -9.41
CA LYS A 33 -10.49 18.43 -9.55
C LYS A 33 -11.86 17.77 -9.62
N THR A 34 -12.01 16.72 -10.42
CA THR A 34 -13.29 16.05 -10.64
C THR A 34 -13.59 14.98 -9.59
N GLY A 35 -12.55 14.47 -8.93
CA GLY A 35 -12.63 13.30 -8.08
C GLY A 35 -12.98 12.02 -8.85
N LYS A 36 -12.67 11.92 -10.14
CA LYS A 36 -13.01 10.76 -10.97
C LYS A 36 -11.80 10.29 -11.77
N ALA A 37 -11.51 8.99 -11.70
CA ALA A 37 -10.54 8.37 -12.59
C ALA A 37 -11.13 8.24 -14.00
N GLY A 38 -10.28 8.41 -15.04
CA GLY A 38 -10.72 8.34 -16.44
C GLY A 38 -10.90 6.91 -16.95
N CYS A 39 -9.97 6.00 -16.61
CA CYS A 39 -10.06 4.58 -16.95
C CYS A 39 -9.38 3.72 -15.87
N ALA A 40 -9.40 2.39 -16.01
CA ALA A 40 -8.75 1.48 -15.06
C ALA A 40 -7.24 1.73 -14.92
N GLU A 41 -6.56 2.09 -16.02
CA GLU A 41 -5.12 2.30 -16.01
C GLU A 41 -4.70 3.56 -15.23
N CYS A 42 -5.63 4.50 -14.98
CA CYS A 42 -5.38 5.66 -14.13
C CYS A 42 -5.03 5.26 -12.69
N TYR A 43 -5.61 4.18 -12.15
CA TYR A 43 -5.32 3.72 -10.79
C TYR A 43 -3.89 3.22 -10.64
N LYS A 44 -3.32 2.64 -11.70
CA LYS A 44 -1.93 2.19 -11.72
C LYS A 44 -0.98 3.35 -12.00
N THR A 45 -1.30 4.16 -13.01
CA THR A 45 -0.45 5.27 -13.47
C THR A 45 -0.21 6.29 -12.36
N PHE A 46 -1.26 6.59 -11.58
CA PHE A 46 -1.24 7.59 -10.52
C PHE A 46 -1.33 6.96 -9.13
N TYR A 47 -0.90 5.70 -8.98
CA TYR A 47 -1.07 4.97 -7.73
C TYR A 47 -0.44 5.69 -6.54
N THR A 48 0.79 6.19 -6.71
CA THR A 48 1.53 6.90 -5.65
C THR A 48 0.78 8.12 -5.16
N GLU A 49 0.22 8.90 -6.09
CA GLU A 49 -0.52 10.13 -5.80
C GLU A 49 -1.92 9.82 -5.25
N LEU A 50 -2.57 8.75 -5.70
CA LEU A 50 -3.89 8.31 -5.23
C LEU A 50 -3.83 7.59 -3.87
N TYR A 51 -2.71 6.92 -3.56
CA TYR A 51 -2.53 6.08 -2.37
C TYR A 51 -2.99 6.74 -1.05
N PRO A 52 -2.52 7.95 -0.67
CA PRO A 52 -2.93 8.57 0.60
C PRO A 52 -4.44 8.81 0.68
N TYR A 53 -5.08 9.10 -0.45
CA TYR A 53 -6.52 9.33 -0.53
C TYR A 53 -7.31 8.04 -0.49
N LEU A 54 -6.87 7.01 -1.23
CA LEU A 54 -7.46 5.68 -1.19
C LEU A 54 -7.40 5.10 0.22
N LYS A 55 -6.27 5.25 0.91
CA LYS A 55 -6.12 4.84 2.31
C LYS A 55 -7.05 5.61 3.24
N ARG A 56 -7.24 6.92 3.04
CA ARG A 56 -8.15 7.74 3.84
C ARG A 56 -9.62 7.33 3.66
N ILE A 57 -10.03 6.97 2.44
CA ILE A 57 -11.42 6.64 2.12
C ILE A 57 -11.75 5.20 2.50
N HIS A 58 -10.88 4.26 2.15
CA HIS A 58 -11.13 2.83 2.33
C HIS A 58 -10.54 2.26 3.63
N GLY A 59 -9.74 3.04 4.37
CA GLY A 59 -9.01 2.61 5.58
C GLY A 59 -7.84 1.67 5.28
N THR A 60 -8.04 0.71 4.38
CA THR A 60 -7.04 -0.23 3.88
C THR A 60 -7.08 -0.24 2.34
N VAL A 61 -5.91 -0.41 1.72
CA VAL A 61 -5.80 -0.55 0.25
C VAL A 61 -5.84 -2.02 -0.20
N LYS A 62 -5.87 -2.96 0.74
CA LYS A 62 -5.87 -4.40 0.51
C LYS A 62 -7.08 -5.01 1.21
N HIS A 63 -7.97 -5.64 0.45
CA HIS A 63 -9.12 -6.33 1.01
C HIS A 63 -8.66 -7.65 1.63
N VAL A 64 -8.67 -7.74 2.96
CA VAL A 64 -8.24 -8.94 3.71
C VAL A 64 -9.36 -9.96 3.94
N GLY A 65 -10.60 -9.68 3.48
CA GLY A 65 -11.77 -10.52 3.71
C GLY A 65 -12.49 -10.22 5.03
N LYS A 66 -13.67 -10.82 5.22
CA LYS A 66 -14.45 -10.72 6.44
C LYS A 66 -14.08 -11.88 7.37
N ILE A 67 -13.55 -11.57 8.56
CA ILE A 67 -13.29 -12.58 9.59
C ILE A 67 -14.58 -12.73 10.43
N PRO A 68 -15.18 -13.92 10.53
CA PRO A 68 -16.35 -14.15 11.39
C PRO A 68 -15.99 -13.93 12.87
N ASN A 69 -16.90 -13.36 13.67
CA ASN A 69 -16.69 -13.17 15.12
C ASN A 69 -16.46 -14.50 15.89
N SER A 70 -16.85 -15.62 15.29
CA SER A 70 -16.67 -16.98 15.80
C SER A 70 -15.27 -17.54 15.53
N ALA A 71 -14.46 -16.85 14.73
CA ALA A 71 -13.11 -17.29 14.43
C ALA A 71 -12.27 -17.24 15.71
N PRO A 72 -11.51 -18.30 16.04
CA PRO A 72 -10.56 -18.26 17.15
C PRO A 72 -9.65 -17.04 17.00
N LEU A 73 -9.30 -16.37 18.11
CA LEU A 73 -8.37 -15.22 18.14
C LEU A 73 -7.04 -15.49 17.41
N ALA A 74 -6.67 -16.76 17.21
CA ALA A 74 -5.53 -17.20 16.41
C ALA A 74 -5.67 -16.97 14.89
N VAL A 75 -6.87 -16.66 14.38
CA VAL A 75 -7.13 -16.31 12.96
C VAL A 75 -6.92 -14.83 12.69
N VAL A 76 -6.71 -14.02 13.74
CA VAL A 76 -5.90 -12.81 13.59
C VAL A 76 -4.49 -13.34 13.34
N LYS A 77 -4.21 -13.71 12.10
CA LYS A 77 -2.83 -13.82 11.63
C LYS A 77 -2.21 -12.52 12.08
N ASN A 78 -1.32 -12.59 13.07
CA ASN A 78 -0.20 -11.66 13.11
C ASN A 78 0.27 -11.66 11.66
N GLU A 79 -0.05 -10.60 10.92
CA GLU A 79 0.42 -10.49 9.56
C GLU A 79 1.93 -10.51 9.73
N GLU A 80 2.53 -11.66 9.45
CA GLU A 80 3.97 -11.87 9.44
C GLU A 80 4.48 -11.12 8.22
N THR A 81 4.33 -9.81 8.26
CA THR A 81 4.79 -8.91 7.23
C THR A 81 6.31 -9.03 7.23
N PRO A 82 6.95 -8.97 6.05
CA PRO A 82 8.41 -8.93 5.97
C PRO A 82 9.00 -7.86 6.90
N ASN A 83 8.31 -6.72 7.06
CA ASN A 83 8.72 -5.64 7.96
C ASN A 83 8.68 -6.03 9.45
N ALA A 84 7.61 -6.67 9.93
CA ALA A 84 7.52 -7.11 11.32
C ALA A 84 8.60 -8.16 11.64
N LEU A 85 8.83 -9.10 10.71
CA LEU A 85 9.89 -10.11 10.84
C LEU A 85 11.29 -9.49 10.80
N ARG A 86 11.52 -8.43 10.02
CA ARG A 86 12.80 -7.70 10.01
C ARG A 86 13.09 -7.03 11.36
N MET A 87 12.07 -6.45 12.00
CA MET A 87 12.23 -5.88 13.34
C MET A 87 12.59 -6.96 14.37
N GLU A 88 11.91 -8.10 14.31
CA GLU A 88 12.19 -9.24 15.20
C GLU A 88 13.57 -9.85 14.96
N MET A 89 14.00 -9.99 13.70
CA MET A 89 15.36 -10.44 13.37
C MET A 89 16.42 -9.51 13.97
N ASN A 90 16.26 -8.19 13.86
CA ASN A 90 17.20 -7.23 14.43
C ASN A 90 17.25 -7.32 15.96
N ARG A 91 16.10 -7.56 16.61
CA ARG A 91 16.04 -7.80 18.06
C ARG A 91 16.84 -9.04 18.44
N LEU A 92 16.63 -10.16 17.75
CA LEU A 92 17.35 -11.41 18.00
C LEU A 92 18.87 -11.26 17.77
N VAL A 93 19.29 -10.49 16.76
CA VAL A 93 20.71 -10.16 16.54
C VAL A 93 21.27 -9.34 17.70
N SER A 94 20.52 -8.35 18.22
CA SER A 94 20.95 -7.55 19.37
C SER A 94 21.03 -8.35 20.68
N GLU A 95 20.26 -9.43 20.78
CA GLU A 95 20.28 -10.39 21.89
C GLU A 95 21.32 -11.52 21.69
N GLU A 96 22.16 -11.45 20.64
CA GLU A 96 23.14 -12.47 20.27
C GLU A 96 22.54 -13.86 19.96
N ARG A 97 21.23 -13.91 19.63
CA ARG A 97 20.47 -15.12 19.29
C ARG A 97 20.53 -15.40 17.79
N PHE A 98 21.73 -15.67 17.29
CA PHE A 98 22.00 -15.77 15.84
C PHE A 98 21.29 -16.93 15.14
N GLU A 99 21.11 -18.07 15.83
CA GLU A 99 20.39 -19.23 15.26
C GLU A 99 18.93 -18.89 14.94
N GLU A 100 18.26 -18.20 15.87
CA GLU A 100 16.87 -17.81 15.69
C GLU A 100 16.74 -16.68 14.67
N ALA A 101 17.67 -15.73 14.65
CA ALA A 101 17.74 -14.70 13.62
C ALA A 101 17.88 -15.31 12.21
N ALA A 102 18.66 -16.39 12.06
CA ALA A 102 18.78 -17.10 10.78
C ALA A 102 17.46 -17.74 10.33
N VAL A 103 16.69 -18.33 11.25
CA VAL A 103 15.36 -18.88 10.96
C VAL A 103 14.40 -17.79 10.47
N ILE A 104 14.40 -16.63 11.14
CA ILE A 104 13.57 -15.48 10.76
C ILE A 104 14.00 -14.91 9.40
N ARG A 105 15.31 -14.79 9.13
CA ARG A 105 15.85 -14.37 7.83
C ARG A 105 15.35 -15.26 6.69
N ASP A 106 15.43 -16.58 6.86
CA ASP A 106 14.99 -17.53 5.83
C ASP A 106 13.46 -17.51 5.66
N LYS A 107 12.72 -17.16 6.72
CA LYS A 107 11.27 -16.92 6.65
C LYS A 107 10.93 -15.66 5.85
N ILE A 108 11.65 -14.55 6.07
CA ILE A 108 11.49 -13.31 5.29
C ILE A 108 11.70 -13.59 3.80
N LYS A 109 12.80 -14.28 3.46
CA LYS A 109 13.13 -14.60 2.06
C LYS A 109 12.00 -15.37 1.36
N ARG A 110 11.44 -16.39 2.02
CA ARG A 110 10.32 -17.18 1.48
C ARG A 110 9.02 -16.39 1.30
N LEU A 111 8.79 -15.38 2.15
CA LEU A 111 7.60 -14.53 2.03
C LEU A 111 7.78 -13.52 0.88
N GLU A 112 8.97 -12.95 0.74
CA GLU A 112 9.29 -12.02 -0.35
C GLU A 112 9.31 -12.73 -1.71
N GLU A 113 9.76 -13.98 -1.79
CA GLU A 113 9.67 -14.78 -3.03
C GLU A 113 8.22 -15.02 -3.46
N LYS A 114 7.32 -15.33 -2.52
CA LYS A 114 5.89 -15.54 -2.80
C LYS A 114 5.13 -14.28 -3.19
N GLU A 115 5.58 -13.09 -2.78
CA GLU A 115 4.94 -11.83 -3.18
C GLU A 115 5.37 -11.36 -4.58
N ASN A 116 6.47 -11.89 -5.11
CA ASN A 116 7.00 -11.54 -6.43
C ASN A 116 6.57 -12.52 -7.55
N GLU A 117 5.73 -13.51 -7.23
CA GLU A 117 5.17 -14.52 -8.14
C GLU A 117 3.67 -14.25 -8.37
#